data_AF-A0A958ZZ05-F1
#
_entry.id   AF-A0A958ZZ05-F1
#
_cell.length_a   1.000
_cell.length_b   1.000
_cell.length_c   1.000
_cell.angle_alpha   90.00
_cell.angle_beta   90.00
_cell.angle_gamma   90.00
#
_symmetry.space_group_name_H-M   'P 1'
#
loop_
_entity.id
_entity.type
_entity.pdbx_description
1 polymer ?
#
loop_
_entity_poly.entity_id
_entity_poly.type
_entity_poly.pdbx_seq_one_letter_code
_entity_poly.pdbx_strand_id
1 'polypeptide(L)'
;MARPKKHILKAKVVSVHMTRSDQLVLKGLAKKCKLSISEYLLHAGLQIELKAKFSDEEIELFRQLVALGNNINQIAKHINTGKNITNEALGDLEKFSLIINKFK
;
A
#
# COMPACT_ATOMS: atom_id res chain seq x y z
N MET A 1 -19.41 -19.23 8.13
CA MET A 1 -19.48 -18.00 7.28
C MET A 1 -19.85 -16.84 8.19
N ALA A 2 -19.10 -15.73 8.17
CA ALA A 2 -19.36 -14.59 9.07
C ALA A 2 -20.58 -13.78 8.59
N ARG A 3 -21.43 -13.33 9.52
CA ARG A 3 -22.59 -12.48 9.22
C ARG A 3 -22.11 -11.12 8.68
N PRO A 4 -22.60 -10.66 7.51
CA PRO A 4 -22.24 -9.34 7.01
C PRO A 4 -22.69 -8.28 8.02
N LYS A 5 -21.81 -7.32 8.33
CA LYS A 5 -22.09 -6.24 9.28
C LYS A 5 -23.27 -5.41 8.74
N LYS A 6 -24.23 -5.08 9.62
CA LYS A 6 -25.39 -4.26 9.29
C LYS A 6 -24.91 -2.91 8.73
N HIS A 7 -25.33 -2.59 7.51
CA HIS A 7 -24.99 -1.32 6.87
C HIS A 7 -25.68 -0.17 7.63
N ILE A 8 -24.89 0.69 8.28
CA ILE A 8 -25.41 1.86 8.99
C ILE A 8 -25.57 2.98 7.96
N LEU A 9 -26.80 3.46 7.76
CA LEU A 9 -27.08 4.58 6.88
C LEU A 9 -26.55 5.88 7.51
N LYS A 10 -25.71 6.62 6.78
CA LYS A 10 -25.25 7.95 7.16
C LYS A 10 -26.36 8.97 6.87
N ALA A 11 -27.23 9.22 7.84
CA ALA A 11 -28.43 10.06 7.66
C ALA A 11 -28.20 11.58 7.91
N LYS A 12 -27.14 11.95 8.64
CA LYS A 12 -26.87 13.35 9.01
C LYS A 12 -26.00 14.02 7.95
N VAL A 13 -26.39 15.24 7.55
CA VAL A 13 -25.67 16.06 6.57
C VAL A 13 -25.14 17.32 7.25
N VAL A 14 -23.88 17.67 6.95
CA VAL A 14 -23.25 18.93 7.34
C VAL A 14 -22.86 19.66 6.06
N SER A 15 -23.34 20.89 5.89
CA SER A 15 -22.96 21.76 4.77
C SER A 15 -21.92 22.77 5.24
N VAL A 16 -20.87 22.99 4.45
CA VAL A 16 -19.78 23.91 4.76
C VAL A 16 -19.66 24.93 3.63
N HIS A 17 -19.74 26.21 3.98
CA HIS A 17 -19.47 27.31 3.05
C HIS A 17 -17.97 27.54 3.00
N MET A 18 -17.42 27.64 1.79
CA MET A 18 -15.99 27.80 1.60
C MET A 18 -15.72 28.54 0.29
N THR A 19 -14.54 29.15 0.19
CA THR A 19 -14.13 29.80 -1.06
C THR A 19 -13.71 28.75 -2.10
N ARG A 20 -13.62 29.17 -3.37
CA ARG A 20 -13.16 28.29 -4.45
C ARG A 20 -11.73 27.79 -4.22
N SER A 21 -10.85 28.64 -3.66
CA SER A 21 -9.49 28.27 -3.28
C SER A 21 -9.48 27.16 -2.23
N ASP A 22 -10.28 27.31 -1.17
CA ASP A 22 -10.36 26.32 -0.09
C ASP A 22 -10.85 24.97 -0.62
N GLN A 23 -11.85 24.98 -1.50
CA GLN A 23 -12.39 23.76 -2.11
C GLN A 23 -11.32 23.01 -2.93
N LEU A 24 -10.50 23.74 -3.68
CA LEU A 24 -9.40 23.16 -4.46
C LEU A 24 -8.35 22.52 -3.57
N VAL A 25 -7.97 23.19 -2.47
CA VAL A 25 -7.02 22.68 -1.49
C VAL A 25 -7.54 21.40 -0.85
N LEU A 26 -8.79 21.41 -0.35
CA LEU A 26 -9.40 20.22 0.23
C LEU A 26 -9.50 19.06 -0.76
N LYS A 27 -9.83 19.34 -2.03
CA LYS A 27 -9.87 18.31 -3.08
C LYS A 27 -8.50 17.67 -3.29
N GLY A 28 -7.42 18.47 -3.27
CA GLY A 28 -6.05 17.97 -3.35
C GLY A 28 -5.68 17.08 -2.17
N LEU A 29 -6.00 17.50 -0.95
CA LEU A 29 -5.73 16.75 0.27
C LEU A 29 -6.52 15.43 0.32
N ALA A 30 -7.82 15.47 0.03
CA ALA A 30 -8.66 14.29 -0.04
C ALA A 30 -8.15 13.29 -1.09
N LYS A 31 -7.68 13.77 -2.25
CA LYS A 31 -7.11 12.92 -3.31
C LYS A 31 -5.84 12.20 -2.86
N LYS A 32 -4.96 12.84 -2.08
CA LYS A 32 -3.75 12.20 -1.52
C LYS A 32 -4.10 11.02 -0.59
N CYS A 33 -5.24 11.09 0.09
CA CYS A 33 -5.75 10.02 0.95
C CYS A 33 -6.69 9.04 0.23
N LYS A 34 -6.97 9.23 -1.07
CA LYS A 34 -8.02 8.51 -1.84
C LYS A 34 -9.41 8.53 -1.16
N LEU A 35 -9.76 9.66 -0.54
CA LEU A 35 -11.05 9.92 0.08
C LEU A 35 -11.87 10.93 -0.72
N SER A 36 -13.19 10.93 -0.55
CA SER A 36 -14.01 12.07 -0.94
C SER A 36 -13.76 13.27 -0.02
N ILE A 37 -14.10 14.48 -0.47
CA ILE A 37 -13.95 15.71 0.35
C ILE A 37 -14.73 15.57 1.67
N SER A 38 -15.95 15.02 1.62
CA SER A 38 -16.79 14.82 2.81
C SER A 38 -16.18 13.82 3.80
N GLU A 39 -15.60 12.72 3.31
CA GLU A 39 -14.92 11.74 4.17
C GLU A 39 -13.64 12.31 4.76
N TYR A 40 -12.86 13.04 3.95
CA TYR A 40 -11.65 13.71 4.42
C TYR A 40 -11.98 14.71 5.55
N LEU A 41 -13.00 15.56 5.36
CA LEU A 41 -13.44 16.52 6.37
C LEU A 41 -13.96 15.83 7.64
N LEU A 42 -14.74 14.77 7.49
CA LEU A 42 -15.25 14.01 8.64
C LEU A 42 -14.10 13.38 9.43
N HIS A 43 -13.14 12.74 8.75
CA HIS A 43 -11.99 12.12 9.40
C HIS A 43 -11.08 13.17 10.05
N ALA A 44 -10.84 14.29 9.38
CA ALA A 44 -10.06 15.40 9.93
C ALA A 44 -10.75 16.00 11.18
N GLY A 45 -12.07 16.20 11.14
CA GLY A 45 -12.84 16.70 12.29
C GLY A 45 -12.91 15.72 13.46
N LEU A 46 -12.82 14.42 13.18
CA LEU A 46 -12.74 13.35 14.19
C LEU A 46 -11.29 13.06 14.64
N GLN A 47 -10.30 13.83 14.19
CA GLN A 47 -8.88 13.62 14.47
C GLN A 47 -8.38 12.20 14.15
N ILE A 48 -8.97 11.57 13.14
CA ILE A 48 -8.52 10.26 12.64
C ILE A 48 -7.23 10.49 11.84
N GLU A 49 -6.23 9.63 12.06
CA GLU A 49 -4.96 9.69 11.34
C GLU A 49 -5.18 9.47 9.83
N LEU A 50 -4.98 10.54 9.05
CA LEU A 50 -5.13 10.55 7.60
C LEU A 50 -3.79 10.25 6.93
N LYS A 51 -3.49 8.97 6.72
CA LYS A 51 -2.28 8.56 5.99
C LYS A 51 -2.46 8.80 4.50
N ALA A 52 -1.47 9.44 3.89
CA ALA A 52 -1.36 9.41 2.43
C ALA A 52 -1.25 7.96 1.99
N LYS A 53 -2.00 7.57 0.96
CA LYS A 53 -1.83 6.22 0.43
C LYS A 53 -0.45 6.15 -0.23
N PHE A 54 0.24 5.02 -0.06
CA PHE A 54 1.48 4.75 -0.78
C PHE A 54 1.31 5.06 -2.27
N SER A 55 2.30 5.72 -2.84
CA SER A 55 2.37 5.97 -4.28
C SER A 55 2.39 4.63 -5.03
N ASP A 56 2.03 4.65 -6.31
CA ASP A 56 2.06 3.42 -7.12
C ASP A 56 3.50 2.86 -7.20
N GLU A 57 4.52 3.71 -7.12
CA GLU A 57 5.94 3.34 -7.04
C GLU A 57 6.28 2.64 -5.71
N GLU A 58 5.82 3.19 -4.58
CA GLU A 58 6.02 2.59 -3.24
C GLU A 58 5.32 1.25 -3.12
N ILE A 59 4.13 1.11 -3.71
CA ILE A 59 3.39 -0.16 -3.78
C ILE A 59 4.17 -1.20 -4.59
N GLU A 60 4.74 -0.79 -5.72
CA GLU A 60 5.52 -1.70 -6.57
C GLU A 60 6.82 -2.13 -5.88
N LEU A 61 7.50 -1.21 -5.20
CA LEU A 61 8.67 -1.53 -4.38
C LEU A 61 8.32 -2.51 -3.25
N PHE A 62 7.17 -2.32 -2.58
CA PHE A 62 6.70 -3.23 -1.56
C PHE A 62 6.44 -4.63 -2.12
N ARG A 63 5.84 -4.75 -3.31
CA ARG A 63 5.63 -6.03 -3.99
C ARG A 63 6.94 -6.74 -4.32
N GLN A 64 7.92 -6.01 -4.81
CA GLN A 64 9.26 -6.55 -5.11
C GLN A 64 9.93 -7.07 -3.83
N LEU A 65 9.81 -6.34 -2.71
CA LEU A 65 10.33 -6.78 -1.42
C LEU A 65 9.65 -8.07 -0.92
N VAL A 66 8.34 -8.17 -1.06
CA VAL A 66 7.58 -9.38 -0.72
C VAL A 66 8.03 -10.57 -1.57
N ALA A 67 8.22 -10.37 -2.87
CA ALA A 67 8.72 -11.41 -3.77
C ALA A 67 10.12 -11.89 -3.37
N LEU A 68 11.00 -10.95 -3.00
CA LEU A 68 12.34 -11.26 -2.51
C LEU A 68 12.30 -12.09 -1.22
N GLY A 69 11.48 -11.69 -0.24
CA GLY A 69 11.28 -12.44 1.00
C GLY A 69 10.76 -13.87 0.74
N ASN A 70 9.86 -14.03 -0.21
CA ASN A 70 9.35 -15.35 -0.61
C ASN A 70 10.45 -16.22 -1.22
N ASN A 71 11.29 -15.66 -2.09
CA ASN A 71 12.40 -16.40 -2.72
C ASN A 71 13.43 -16.85 -1.68
N ILE A 72 13.80 -15.96 -0.74
CA ILE A 72 14.69 -16.32 0.38
C ILE A 72 14.08 -17.47 1.21
N ASN A 73 12.79 -17.40 1.51
CA ASN A 73 12.10 -18.43 2.27
C ASN A 73 12.06 -19.78 1.53
N GLN A 74 11.93 -19.75 0.20
CA GLN A 74 12.02 -20.95 -0.63
C GLN A 74 13.42 -21.56 -0.59
N ILE A 75 14.48 -20.74 -0.77
CA ILE A 75 15.88 -21.19 -0.68
C ILE A 75 16.15 -21.82 0.69
N ALA A 76 15.73 -21.16 1.78
CA ALA A 76 15.90 -21.69 3.13
C ALA A 76 15.18 -23.04 3.32
N LYS A 77 13.95 -23.19 2.81
CA LYS A 77 13.23 -24.48 2.84
C LYS A 77 13.93 -25.55 2.02
N HIS A 78 14.48 -25.23 0.86
CA HIS A 78 15.23 -26.17 0.03
C HIS A 78 16.47 -26.70 0.76
N ILE A 79 17.24 -25.80 1.39
CA ILE A 79 18.41 -26.17 2.19
C ILE A 79 18.01 -27.04 3.39
N ASN A 80 16.99 -26.62 4.14
CA ASN A 80 16.53 -27.35 5.34
C ASN A 80 15.94 -28.73 5.03
N THR A 81 15.49 -28.97 3.80
CA THR A 81 14.99 -30.27 3.34
C THR A 81 16.07 -31.18 2.76
N GLY A 82 17.34 -30.78 2.83
CA GLY A 82 18.47 -31.58 2.34
C GLY A 82 18.56 -31.66 0.81
N LYS A 83 17.80 -30.82 0.08
CA LYS A 83 17.93 -30.71 -1.38
C LYS A 83 19.19 -29.90 -1.69
N ASN A 84 20.07 -30.45 -2.51
CA ASN A 84 21.17 -29.68 -3.09
C ASN A 84 20.58 -28.51 -3.89
N ILE A 85 21.10 -27.31 -3.64
CA ILE A 85 20.73 -26.09 -4.37
C ILE A 85 21.03 -26.37 -5.85
N THR A 86 19.99 -26.44 -6.68
CA THR A 86 20.17 -26.58 -8.14
C THR A 86 20.75 -25.28 -8.68
N ASN A 87 21.58 -25.35 -9.73
CA ASN A 87 22.22 -24.21 -10.38
C ASN A 87 21.23 -23.09 -10.80
N GLU A 88 19.93 -23.41 -10.88
CA GLU A 88 18.83 -22.48 -11.15
C GLU A 88 18.68 -21.42 -10.04
N ALA A 89 18.81 -21.79 -8.76
CA ALA A 89 18.69 -20.86 -7.64
C ALA A 89 19.89 -19.88 -7.56
N LEU A 90 21.07 -20.29 -8.05
CA LEU A 90 22.22 -19.41 -8.24
C LEU A 90 21.95 -18.38 -9.35
N GLY A 91 21.33 -18.82 -10.46
CA GLY A 91 20.95 -17.93 -11.55
C GLY A 91 19.90 -16.88 -11.16
N ASP A 92 19.00 -17.21 -10.24
CA ASP A 92 18.06 -16.22 -9.68
C ASP A 92 18.79 -15.19 -8.80
N LEU A 93 19.74 -15.61 -7.96
CA LEU A 93 20.57 -14.70 -7.15
C LEU A 93 21.41 -13.73 -8.00
N GLU A 94 21.94 -14.17 -9.14
CA GLU A 94 22.66 -13.31 -10.09
C GLU A 94 21.76 -12.26 -10.73
N LYS A 95 20.54 -12.63 -11.14
CA LYS A 95 19.55 -11.66 -11.64
C LYS A 95 19.20 -10.62 -10.57
N PHE A 96 19.13 -11.01 -9.30
CA PHE A 96 18.88 -10.10 -8.19
C PHE A 96 20.03 -9.09 -7.97
N SER A 97 21.28 -9.54 -8.04
CA SER A 97 22.46 -8.64 -8.00
C SER A 97 22.40 -7.58 -9.10
N LEU A 98 21.95 -7.97 -10.29
CA LEU A 98 21.86 -7.07 -11.45
C LEU A 98 20.76 -6.01 -11.29
N ILE A 99 19.64 -6.37 -10.65
CA ILE A 99 18.55 -5.43 -10.34
C ILE A 99 19.01 -4.44 -9.26
N ILE A 100 19.64 -4.90 -8.18
CA ILE A 100 20.12 -4.03 -7.09
C ILE A 100 21.15 -3.01 -7.59
N ASN A 101 22.07 -3.41 -8.46
CA ASN A 101 23.08 -2.51 -9.04
C ASN A 101 22.48 -1.48 -10.02
N LYS A 102 21.29 -1.71 -10.55
CA LYS A 102 20.57 -0.73 -11.39
C LYS A 102 19.99 0.45 -10.60
N PHE A 103 19.96 0.34 -9.28
CA PHE A 103 19.46 1.37 -8.36
C PHE A 103 20.58 2.05 -7.54
N LYS A 104 21.85 1.74 -7.83
CA LYS A 104 23.03 2.53 -7.40
C LYS A 104 23.35 3.58 -8.45
#